data_AF-A0A5J4ZLW1-F1
#
_entry.id   AF-A0A5J4ZLW1-F1
#
_cell.length_a   1.000
_cell.length_b   1.000
_cell.length_c   1.000
_cell.angle_alpha   90.00
_cell.angle_beta   90.00
_cell.angle_gamma   90.00
#
_symmetry.space_group_name_H-M   'P 1'
#
loop_
_entity.id
_entity.type
_entity.pdbx_description
1 polymer ?
#
loop_
_entity_poly.entity_id
_entity_poly.type
_entity_poly.pdbx_seq_one_letter_code
_entity_poly.pdbx_strand_id
1 'polypeptide(L)'
;MPPGDGSILPGKPMTMGQQVLDKGAQMKRSLMPMKHIKQHVCTFALYSHDMTRQIETHHYVTRLNQDFLQCAVYDSDDPSARLIGLEYILSGRVFDALSPEEQKLWHSHAYEVALHVSSRRPFQK
;
A
#
# COMPACT_ATOMS: atom_id res chain seq x y z
N MET A 1 -16.75 5.72 -7.53
CA MET A 1 -16.56 6.84 -6.57
C MET A 1 -16.64 8.14 -7.36
N PRO A 2 -17.37 9.17 -6.89
CA PRO A 2 -17.38 10.47 -7.55
C PRO A 2 -15.97 11.11 -7.50
N PRO A 3 -15.65 12.08 -8.38
CA PRO A 3 -14.37 12.77 -8.36
C PRO A 3 -14.28 13.60 -7.07
N GLY A 4 -13.39 13.21 -6.16
CA GLY A 4 -13.31 13.77 -4.81
C GLY A 4 -12.36 14.96 -4.74
N ASP A 5 -12.86 16.06 -4.18
CA ASP A 5 -12.22 17.31 -3.79
C ASP A 5 -11.24 17.18 -2.60
N GLY A 6 -10.58 16.03 -2.47
CA GLY A 6 -9.52 15.81 -1.47
C GLY A 6 -9.99 15.64 -0.02
N SER A 7 -11.29 15.66 0.27
CA SER A 7 -11.82 15.37 1.62
C SER A 7 -13.26 14.82 1.49
N ILE A 8 -13.89 14.02 2.35
CA ILE A 8 -13.85 13.87 3.80
C ILE A 8 -14.38 12.45 4.12
N LEU A 9 -13.65 11.65 4.90
CA LEU A 9 -14.20 10.43 5.51
C LEU A 9 -15.43 10.78 6.37
N PRO A 10 -16.51 9.99 6.38
CA PRO A 10 -17.66 10.27 7.23
C PRO A 10 -17.25 10.38 8.71
N GLY A 11 -17.62 11.47 9.39
CA GLY A 11 -17.34 11.66 10.81
C GLY A 11 -17.13 13.12 11.22
N LYS A 12 -17.08 13.38 12.53
CA LYS A 12 -16.69 14.68 13.08
C LYS A 12 -15.16 14.80 13.09
N PRO A 13 -14.59 16.01 12.94
CA PRO A 13 -13.17 16.24 13.13
C PRO A 13 -12.69 15.76 14.51
N MET A 14 -11.42 15.37 14.61
CA MET A 14 -10.82 14.99 15.89
C MET A 14 -10.90 16.15 16.88
N THR A 15 -11.32 15.84 18.11
CA THR A 15 -11.32 16.79 19.22
C THR A 15 -9.89 17.10 19.68
N MET A 16 -9.70 18.24 20.35
CA MET A 16 -8.40 18.61 20.92
C MET A 16 -7.86 17.53 21.88
N GLY A 17 -8.75 16.89 22.65
CA GLY A 17 -8.38 15.80 23.56
C GLY A 17 -7.78 14.60 22.82
N GLN A 18 -8.36 14.20 21.67
CA GLN A 18 -7.83 13.11 20.84
C GLN A 18 -6.47 13.46 20.25
N GLN A 19 -6.27 14.71 19.78
CA GLN A 19 -4.97 15.16 19.26
C GLN A 19 -3.86 15.08 20.32
N VAL A 20 -4.16 15.46 21.57
CA VAL A 20 -3.19 15.39 22.68
C VAL A 20 -2.86 13.93 23.02
N LEU A 21 -3.86 13.05 23.07
CA LEU A 21 -3.66 11.62 23.29
C LEU A 21 -2.79 10.98 22.20
N ASP A 22 -3.05 11.30 20.93
CA ASP A 22 -2.28 10.77 19.81
C ASP A 22 -0.83 11.24 19.83
N LYS A 23 -0.56 12.52 20.12
CA LYS A 23 0.81 13.03 20.29
C LYS A 23 1.54 12.31 21.42
N GLY A 24 0.86 12.08 22.55
CA GLY A 24 1.43 11.30 23.66
C GLY A 24 1.76 9.85 23.26
N ALA A 25 0.89 9.21 22.46
CA ALA A 25 1.12 7.88 21.94
C ALA A 25 2.28 7.81 20.93
N GLN A 26 2.41 8.82 20.05
CA GLN A 26 3.52 8.92 19.09
C GLN A 26 4.88 9.03 19.79
N MET A 27 4.96 9.80 20.87
CA MET A 27 6.19 9.93 21.65
C MET A 27 6.59 8.63 22.36
N LYS A 28 5.62 7.77 22.69
CA LYS A 28 5.84 6.52 23.44
C LYS A 28 6.05 5.29 22.55
N ARG A 29 5.56 5.31 21.31
CA ARG A 29 5.60 4.14 20.41
C ARG A 29 6.88 4.09 19.59
N SER A 30 7.66 3.05 19.78
CA SER A 30 8.66 2.65 18.80
C SER A 30 7.96 2.05 17.58
N LEU A 31 8.13 2.64 16.40
CA LEU A 31 7.56 2.17 15.12
C LEU A 31 8.30 0.94 14.55
N MET A 32 8.61 -0.04 15.39
CA MET A 32 9.46 -1.18 15.03
C MET A 32 8.97 -1.96 13.79
N PRO A 33 7.66 -2.24 13.60
CA PRO A 33 7.19 -2.95 12.41
C PRO A 33 7.44 -2.16 11.11
N MET A 34 7.33 -0.83 11.15
CA MET A 34 7.55 0.03 9.98
C MET A 34 9.02 0.08 9.56
N LYS A 35 9.96 -0.19 10.48
CA LYS A 35 11.39 -0.30 10.14
C LYS A 35 11.72 -1.53 9.29
N HIS A 36 10.81 -2.51 9.19
CA HIS A 36 11.00 -3.70 8.37
C HIS A 36 10.48 -3.56 6.93
N ILE A 37 9.88 -2.41 6.58
CA ILE A 37 9.58 -2.11 5.18
C ILE A 37 10.90 -1.87 4.46
N LYS A 38 11.25 -2.78 3.53
CA LYS A 38 12.55 -2.75 2.83
C LYS A 38 12.45 -2.25 1.40
N GLN A 39 11.25 -2.15 0.86
CA GLN A 39 11.03 -1.75 -0.52
C GLN A 39 9.79 -0.87 -0.62
N HIS A 40 9.91 0.18 -1.42
CA HIS A 40 8.81 1.06 -1.82
C HIS A 40 8.66 0.93 -3.33
N VAL A 41 7.46 0.62 -3.81
CA VAL A 41 7.14 0.52 -5.23
C VAL A 41 5.98 1.44 -5.53
N CYS A 42 6.17 2.36 -6.47
CA CYS A 42 5.06 3.13 -7.03
C CYS A 42 4.59 2.42 -8.30
N THR A 43 3.30 2.14 -8.40
CA THR A 43 2.64 1.59 -9.60
C THR A 43 1.38 2.39 -9.92
N PHE A 44 0.74 2.09 -11.04
CA PHE A 44 -0.58 2.63 -11.35
C PHE A 44 -1.58 1.49 -11.30
N ALA A 45 -2.57 1.58 -10.42
CA ALA A 45 -3.67 0.63 -10.36
C ALA A 45 -4.88 1.18 -11.13
N LEU A 46 -5.54 0.30 -11.87
CA LEU A 46 -6.80 0.57 -12.55
C LEU A 46 -7.95 0.04 -11.70
N TYR A 47 -9.04 0.81 -11.59
CA TYR A 47 -10.23 0.29 -10.94
C TYR A 47 -10.85 -0.83 -11.78
N SER A 48 -11.09 -1.98 -11.15
CA SER A 48 -11.69 -3.16 -11.80
C SER A 48 -13.03 -2.89 -12.51
N HIS A 49 -13.76 -1.87 -12.06
CA HIS A 49 -15.06 -1.47 -12.60
C HIS A 49 -15.00 -0.23 -13.50
N ASP A 50 -13.83 0.43 -13.60
CA ASP A 50 -13.64 1.63 -14.41
C ASP A 50 -12.17 1.78 -14.82
N MET A 51 -11.84 1.22 -15.99
CA MET A 51 -10.49 1.24 -16.56
C MET A 51 -10.05 2.62 -17.07
N THR A 52 -10.91 3.64 -16.99
CA THR A 52 -10.54 5.03 -17.35
C THR A 52 -9.91 5.76 -16.18
N ARG A 53 -10.02 5.21 -14.95
CA ARG A 53 -9.52 5.81 -13.72
C ARG A 53 -8.25 5.08 -13.28
N GLN A 54 -7.12 5.75 -13.46
CA GLN A 54 -5.81 5.35 -12.93
C GLN A 54 -5.60 6.02 -11.58
N ILE A 55 -5.13 5.26 -10.61
CA ILE A 55 -4.61 5.79 -9.34
C ILE A 55 -3.14 5.43 -9.23
N GLU A 56 -2.32 6.41 -8.85
CA GLU A 56 -0.96 6.13 -8.41
C GLU A 56 -1.04 5.41 -7.06
N THR A 57 -0.31 4.31 -6.92
CA THR A 57 -0.36 3.45 -5.74
C THR A 57 1.03 3.20 -5.19
N HIS A 58 1.18 3.44 -3.90
CA HIS A 58 2.45 3.39 -3.19
C HIS A 58 2.49 2.14 -2.30
N HIS A 59 3.23 1.13 -2.72
CA HIS A 59 3.37 -0.14 -2.05
C HIS A 59 4.57 -0.13 -1.13
N TYR A 60 4.31 -0.27 0.16
CA TYR A 60 5.32 -0.43 1.19
C TYR A 60 5.45 -1.91 1.52
N VAL A 61 6.50 -2.54 0.99
CA VAL A 61 6.65 -3.99 0.92
C VAL A 61 7.55 -4.50 2.03
N THR A 62 7.04 -5.49 2.76
CA THR A 62 7.80 -6.30 3.70
C THR A 62 7.87 -7.73 3.19
N ARG A 63 9.09 -8.22 3.00
CA ARG A 63 9.33 -9.63 2.70
C ARG A 63 9.25 -10.43 4.00
N LEU A 64 8.26 -11.31 4.11
CA LEU A 64 8.06 -12.17 5.28
C LEU A 64 8.96 -13.40 5.21
N ASN A 65 9.09 -14.00 4.02
CA ASN A 65 10.01 -15.09 3.75
C ASN A 65 10.36 -15.15 2.25
N GLN A 66 10.97 -16.24 1.79
CA GLN A 66 11.35 -16.41 0.38
C GLN A 66 10.13 -16.42 -0.57
N ASP A 67 9.00 -16.93 -0.11
CA ASP A 67 7.80 -17.17 -0.90
C ASP A 67 6.70 -16.13 -0.67
N PHE A 68 6.81 -15.25 0.34
CA PHE A 68 5.75 -14.31 0.72
C PHE A 68 6.25 -12.87 0.86
N LEU A 69 5.53 -11.97 0.19
CA LEU A 69 5.57 -10.54 0.41
C LEU A 69 4.22 -10.07 0.97
N GLN A 70 4.29 -9.06 1.83
CA GLN A 70 3.13 -8.33 2.33
C GLN A 70 3.32 -6.85 2.02
N CYS A 71 2.31 -6.24 1.39
CA CYS A 71 2.35 -4.86 0.94
C CYS A 71 1.22 -4.07 1.59
N ALA A 72 1.56 -2.93 2.18
CA ALA A 72 0.58 -1.89 2.49
C ALA A 72 0.52 -0.91 1.31
N VAL A 73 -0.66 -0.69 0.75
CA VAL A 73 -0.86 0.12 -0.45
C VAL A 73 -1.52 1.43 -0.09
N TYR A 74 -0.87 2.54 -0.42
CA TYR A 74 -1.34 3.90 -0.16
C TYR A 74 -1.66 4.63 -1.46
N ASP A 75 -2.52 5.65 -1.40
CA ASP A 75 -2.89 6.50 -2.54
C ASP A 75 -1.88 7.61 -2.88
N SER A 76 -0.87 7.84 -2.01
CA SER A 76 0.24 8.77 -2.22
C SER A 76 1.43 8.43 -1.31
N ASP A 77 2.55 9.16 -1.45
CA ASP A 77 3.70 9.12 -0.52
C ASP A 77 3.71 10.25 0.53
N ASP A 78 2.64 11.05 0.62
CA ASP A 78 2.50 12.11 1.62
C ASP A 78 2.30 11.53 3.05
N PRO A 79 2.74 12.21 4.12
CA PRO A 79 2.46 11.77 5.49
C PRO A 79 0.97 11.61 5.84
N SER A 80 0.07 12.26 5.09
CA SER A 80 -1.38 12.14 5.20
C SER A 80 -2.00 11.11 4.24
N ALA A 81 -1.17 10.36 3.51
CA ALA A 81 -1.60 9.33 2.57
C ALA A 81 -2.52 8.31 3.23
N ARG A 82 -3.50 7.84 2.48
CA ARG A 82 -4.53 6.93 2.96
C ARG A 82 -4.19 5.51 2.55
N LEU A 83 -4.27 4.58 3.49
CA LEU A 83 -4.20 3.16 3.20
C LEU A 83 -5.43 2.77 2.36
N ILE A 84 -5.20 2.30 1.15
CA ILE A 84 -6.25 1.89 0.20
C ILE A 84 -6.32 0.37 0.04
N GLY A 85 -5.26 -0.36 0.39
CA GLY A 85 -5.22 -1.81 0.21
C GLY A 85 -4.15 -2.51 1.04
N LEU A 86 -4.34 -3.82 1.20
CA LEU A 86 -3.33 -4.76 1.68
C LEU A 86 -3.21 -5.86 0.64
N GLU A 87 -1.98 -6.17 0.24
CA GLU A 87 -1.71 -7.20 -0.75
C GLU A 87 -0.73 -8.23 -0.22
N TYR A 88 -0.95 -9.47 -0.62
CA TYR A 88 -0.01 -10.55 -0.43
C TYR A 88 0.45 -11.03 -1.80
N ILE A 89 1.77 -11.17 -1.97
CA ILE A 89 2.34 -11.73 -3.19
C ILE A 89 3.03 -13.02 -2.78
N LEU A 90 2.64 -14.12 -3.41
CA LEU A 90 3.17 -15.45 -3.14
C LEU A 90 3.90 -16.04 -4.35
N SER A 91 4.81 -16.98 -4.11
CA SER A 91 5.51 -17.66 -5.19
C SER A 91 4.58 -18.60 -5.96
N GLY A 92 4.89 -18.84 -7.25
CA GLY A 92 4.13 -19.79 -8.07
C GLY A 92 4.03 -21.18 -7.44
N ARG A 93 5.09 -21.63 -6.76
CA ARG A 93 5.09 -22.89 -6.02
C ARG A 93 4.01 -22.93 -4.92
N VAL A 94 3.84 -21.83 -4.18
CA VAL A 94 2.79 -21.75 -3.16
C VAL A 94 1.42 -21.67 -3.83
N PHE A 95 1.29 -20.91 -4.91
CA PHE A 95 0.05 -20.79 -5.68
C PHE A 95 -0.45 -22.15 -6.18
N ASP A 96 0.44 -22.95 -6.76
CA ASP A 96 0.14 -24.27 -7.31
C ASP A 96 -0.31 -25.26 -6.22
N ALA A 97 0.09 -25.03 -4.97
CA ALA A 97 -0.32 -25.82 -3.81
C ALA A 97 -1.65 -25.37 -3.19
N LEU A 98 -2.21 -24.23 -3.60
CA LEU A 98 -3.52 -23.75 -3.13
C LEU A 98 -4.65 -24.61 -3.70
N SER A 99 -5.78 -24.63 -2.99
CA SER A 99 -6.98 -25.28 -3.51
C SER A 99 -7.48 -24.56 -4.78
N PRO A 100 -8.14 -25.26 -5.71
CA PRO A 100 -8.68 -24.62 -6.92
C PRO A 100 -9.69 -23.50 -6.64
N GLU A 101 -10.36 -23.52 -5.49
CA GLU A 101 -11.25 -22.43 -5.08
C GLU A 101 -10.47 -21.21 -4.65
N GLU A 102 -9.41 -21.41 -3.86
CA GLU A 102 -8.55 -20.33 -3.42
C GLU A 102 -7.84 -19.69 -4.61
N GLN A 103 -7.26 -20.47 -5.53
CA GLN A 103 -6.55 -19.96 -6.72
C GLN A 103 -7.39 -18.96 -7.54
N LYS A 104 -8.72 -19.08 -7.57
CA LYS A 104 -9.61 -18.16 -8.30
C LYS A 104 -9.64 -16.74 -7.71
N LEU A 105 -9.24 -16.58 -6.45
CA LEU A 105 -9.19 -15.31 -5.75
C LEU A 105 -7.89 -14.54 -6.01
N TRP A 106 -6.92 -15.17 -6.68
CA TRP A 106 -5.62 -14.58 -6.97
C TRP A 106 -5.50 -14.19 -8.43
N HIS A 107 -4.64 -13.21 -8.69
CA HIS A 107 -4.30 -12.77 -10.03
C HIS A 107 -2.78 -12.66 -10.18
N SER A 108 -2.30 -12.80 -11.41
CA SER A 108 -0.87 -12.71 -11.70
C SER A 108 -0.41 -11.25 -11.72
N HIS A 109 0.63 -10.94 -10.96
CA HIS A 109 1.30 -9.64 -10.97
C HIS A 109 2.33 -9.51 -12.13
N ALA A 110 2.39 -10.47 -13.05
CA ALA A 110 3.39 -10.49 -14.14
C ALA A 110 3.32 -9.25 -15.05
N TYR A 111 2.17 -8.58 -15.15
CA TYR A 111 1.96 -7.43 -16.02
C TYR A 111 2.17 -6.07 -15.31
N GLU A 112 2.30 -6.03 -13.99
CA GLU A 112 2.44 -4.77 -13.23
C GLU A 112 3.90 -4.34 -13.01
N VAL A 113 4.87 -5.20 -13.35
CA VAL A 113 6.32 -4.95 -13.15
C VAL A 113 6.88 -3.88 -14.12
N ALA A 114 6.14 -3.49 -15.16
CA ALA A 114 6.63 -2.61 -16.23
C ALA A 114 6.76 -1.12 -15.87
N LEU A 115 6.19 -0.65 -14.74
CA LEU A 115 6.31 0.74 -14.29
C LEU A 115 7.10 0.83 -12.98
N HIS A 116 8.36 0.40 -13.02
CA HIS A 116 9.30 0.58 -11.92
C HIS A 116 9.91 1.99 -11.97
N VAL A 117 9.43 2.93 -11.16
CA VAL A 117 10.19 4.14 -10.80
C VAL A 117 10.57 4.05 -9.33
N SER A 118 11.82 3.66 -9.07
CA SER A 118 12.45 3.85 -7.76
C SER A 118 12.83 5.32 -7.65
N SER A 119 11.95 6.16 -7.11
CA SER A 119 12.25 7.56 -6.76
C SER A 119 13.13 7.63 -5.52
N ARG A 120 14.36 7.09 -5.59
CA ARG A 120 15.47 7.44 -4.69
C ARG A 120 16.82 7.41 -5.41
N ARG A 121 17.06 8.41 -6.26
CA ARG A 121 18.41 8.99 -6.46
C ARG A 121 18.29 10.49 -6.73
N PRO A 122 18.84 11.37 -5.86
CA PRO A 122 19.12 12.74 -6.28
C PRO A 122 20.26 12.69 -7.29
N PHE A 123 20.00 13.11 -8.52
CA PHE A 123 21.07 13.36 -9.49
C PHE A 123 21.73 14.67 -9.10
N GLN A 124 22.88 14.60 -8.42
CA GLN A 124 23.83 15.70 -8.42
C GLN A 124 24.55 15.68 -9.77
N LYS A 125 24.39 16.77 -10.54
CA LYS A 125 25.48 17.50 -11.17
C LYS A 125 25.12 18.98 -11.20
#